data_AF-A0A817MJJ1-F1
#
_entry.id   AF-A0A817MJJ1-F1
#
_cell.length_a   1.000
_cell.length_b   1.000
_cell.length_c   1.000
_cell.angle_alpha   90.00
_cell.angle_beta   90.00
_cell.angle_gamma   90.00
#
_symmetry.space_group_name_H-M   'P 1'
#
loop_
_entity.id
_entity.type
_entity.pdbx_description
1 polymer ?
#
loop_
_entity_poly.entity_id
_entity_poly.type
_entity_poly.pdbx_seq_one_letter_code
_entity_poly.pdbx_strand_id
1 'polypeptide(L)'
;MYIVFIFQGIAHADITELGIIRSLARFFYDTRIRPNNNNTRLVNEDEYLTTDYTIDNLYELAYPEYNALQVAFYSLPFKFIVDFIITQNVLTDFDDQTKKLSEAHFDNELFMNASKRILQFRQIIINNIRDVNEDLTNARQILGQSLHTLQDFYSHSNWIEMGKTDINELIGFNEIIGSVARPNQATCTNNGCTKIEKPCTLWEKITVGICPLVYYDCKNNILPEINNQQLLTSGYTGNGLSENNEVLEKPTNVEKCSHGGVLDESSHTPAVGGINKDSYSFVFSPHFDLHKQAVDLAIKATEQFLNDLRRDIGDENFDRFFIINPTEAQCQIASDSMSQGKRFRFFRGNLSAHLKDDDRWWTKLKRSFTNFFRLNKSIWTSDFFKEETINQPTFDLSDQGVNVKDVNNFRAAPYVIGKEDVRRKKRSIDLARKHRYL
;
A
#
# COMPACT_ATOMS: atom_id res chain seq x y z
N MET A 1 6.37 -14.39 1.46
CA MET A 1 5.86 -14.64 0.09
C MET A 1 4.51 -15.34 0.08
N TYR A 2 4.24 -16.34 0.93
CA TYR A 2 2.95 -17.04 0.92
C TYR A 2 1.80 -16.27 1.59
N ILE A 3 2.05 -15.44 2.60
CA ILE A 3 0.99 -14.72 3.35
C ILE A 3 0.26 -13.68 2.48
N VAL A 4 0.97 -12.96 1.59
CA VAL A 4 0.36 -12.00 0.63
C VAL A 4 -0.58 -12.68 -0.37
N PHE A 5 -0.45 -14.00 -0.61
CA PHE A 5 -1.34 -14.75 -1.51
C PHE A 5 -2.55 -15.38 -0.82
N ILE A 6 -2.71 -15.21 0.50
CA ILE A 6 -3.79 -15.82 1.28
C ILE A 6 -4.97 -14.86 1.47
N PHE A 7 -4.73 -13.55 1.41
CA PHE A 7 -5.77 -12.53 1.52
C PHE A 7 -6.48 -12.36 0.18
N GLN A 8 -7.75 -12.76 0.13
CA GLN A 8 -8.69 -12.37 -0.92
C GLN A 8 -9.12 -10.93 -0.63
N GLY A 9 -8.74 -9.96 -1.46
CA GLY A 9 -9.02 -8.55 -1.19
C GLY A 9 -8.05 -7.57 -1.80
N ILE A 10 -8.33 -6.29 -1.58
CA ILE A 10 -7.48 -5.16 -1.95
C ILE A 10 -6.59 -4.85 -0.76
N ALA A 11 -5.27 -4.93 -0.91
CA ALA A 11 -4.33 -4.71 0.19
C ALA A 11 -3.98 -3.22 0.37
N HIS A 12 -3.42 -2.87 1.53
CA HIS A 12 -2.82 -1.54 1.79
C HIS A 12 -1.77 -1.13 0.75
N ALA A 13 -1.06 -2.10 0.18
CA ALA A 13 -0.18 -1.89 -0.97
C ALA A 13 -0.93 -1.37 -2.21
N ASP A 14 -2.06 -1.99 -2.57
CA ASP A 14 -2.87 -1.59 -3.73
C ASP A 14 -3.52 -0.21 -3.49
N ILE A 15 -3.95 0.08 -2.24
CA ILE A 15 -4.50 1.40 -1.85
C ILE A 15 -3.44 2.49 -1.99
N THR A 16 -2.22 2.23 -1.51
CA THR A 16 -1.09 3.16 -1.60
C THR A 16 -0.70 3.43 -3.05
N GLU A 17 -0.61 2.39 -3.88
CA GLU A 17 -0.36 2.51 -5.32
C GLU A 17 -1.40 3.44 -5.97
N LEU A 18 -2.68 3.16 -5.76
CA LEU A 18 -3.78 3.91 -6.35
C LEU A 18 -3.79 5.37 -5.89
N GLY A 19 -3.64 5.62 -4.59
CA GLY A 19 -3.63 6.97 -4.04
C GLY A 19 -2.49 7.83 -4.58
N ILE A 20 -1.31 7.25 -4.79
CA ILE A 20 -0.17 7.96 -5.39
C ILE A 20 -0.40 8.22 -6.89
N ILE A 21 -0.95 7.26 -7.64
CA ILE A 21 -1.27 7.47 -9.07
C ILE A 21 -2.31 8.58 -9.24
N ARG A 22 -3.36 8.61 -8.42
CA ARG A 22 -4.37 9.68 -8.46
C ARG A 22 -3.80 11.03 -8.05
N SER A 23 -2.89 11.06 -7.08
CA SER A 23 -2.16 12.28 -6.72
C SER A 23 -1.24 12.77 -7.85
N LEU A 24 -0.60 11.87 -8.59
CA LEU A 24 0.16 12.21 -9.80
C LEU A 24 -0.75 12.78 -10.90
N ALA A 25 -1.92 12.18 -11.11
CA ALA A 25 -2.91 12.68 -12.07
C ALA A 25 -3.31 14.12 -11.70
N ARG A 26 -3.65 14.38 -10.43
CA ARG A 26 -3.93 15.73 -9.93
C ARG A 26 -2.76 16.68 -10.15
N PHE A 27 -1.53 16.25 -9.87
CA PHE A 27 -0.32 17.02 -10.10
C PHE A 27 -0.16 17.43 -11.57
N PHE A 28 -0.22 16.50 -12.51
CA PHE A 28 -0.12 16.82 -13.93
C PHE A 28 -1.30 17.64 -14.44
N TYR A 29 -2.51 17.40 -13.93
CA TYR A 29 -3.66 18.22 -14.29
C TYR A 29 -3.39 19.69 -13.96
N ASP A 30 -2.98 19.98 -12.73
CA ASP A 30 -2.77 21.35 -12.24
C ASP A 30 -1.60 22.06 -12.90
N THR A 31 -0.50 21.34 -13.16
CA THR A 31 0.79 21.90 -13.58
C THR A 31 1.04 21.86 -15.08
N ARG A 32 0.40 20.93 -15.81
CA ARG A 32 0.66 20.71 -17.24
C ARG A 32 -0.60 20.78 -18.10
N ILE A 33 -1.69 20.13 -17.69
CA ILE A 33 -2.90 20.03 -18.53
C ILE A 33 -3.73 21.31 -18.48
N ARG A 34 -4.14 21.75 -17.29
CA ARG A 34 -4.98 22.94 -17.09
C ARG A 34 -4.36 24.21 -17.68
N PRO A 35 -3.05 24.50 -17.55
CA PRO A 35 -2.45 25.66 -18.19
C PRO A 35 -2.51 25.61 -19.73
N ASN A 36 -2.43 24.41 -20.31
CA ASN A 36 -2.47 24.19 -21.76
C ASN A 36 -3.89 24.09 -22.35
N ASN A 37 -4.91 23.85 -21.51
CA ASN A 37 -6.32 23.81 -21.92
C ASN A 37 -6.81 25.10 -22.60
N ASN A 38 -6.12 26.23 -22.39
CA ASN A 38 -6.44 27.51 -23.04
C ASN A 38 -6.04 27.57 -24.52
N ASN A 39 -5.24 26.62 -25.03
CA ASN A 39 -4.63 26.74 -26.35
C ASN A 39 -5.20 25.79 -27.42
N THR A 40 -5.62 24.55 -27.11
CA THR A 40 -5.93 23.58 -28.19
C THR A 40 -6.92 22.44 -27.90
N ARG A 41 -7.32 22.15 -26.65
CA ARG A 41 -8.40 21.18 -26.33
C ARG A 41 -8.80 21.31 -24.86
N LEU A 42 -10.10 21.47 -24.57
CA LEU A 42 -10.60 21.48 -23.19
C LEU A 42 -10.61 20.04 -22.65
N VAL A 43 -9.68 19.71 -21.75
CA VAL A 43 -9.75 18.48 -20.96
C VAL A 43 -10.61 18.74 -19.73
N ASN A 44 -11.73 18.02 -19.62
CA ASN A 44 -12.63 18.09 -18.46
C ASN A 44 -11.90 17.55 -17.20
N GLU A 45 -11.93 18.32 -16.12
CA GLU A 45 -11.24 17.99 -14.86
C GLU A 45 -11.77 16.70 -14.24
N ASP A 46 -13.09 16.59 -14.12
CA ASP A 46 -13.74 15.44 -13.51
C ASP A 46 -13.47 14.16 -14.31
N GLU A 47 -13.62 14.23 -15.64
CA GLU A 47 -13.29 13.11 -16.53
C GLU A 47 -11.83 12.71 -16.40
N TYR A 48 -10.91 13.68 -16.37
CA TYR A 48 -9.49 13.40 -16.22
C TYR A 48 -9.20 12.71 -14.88
N LEU A 49 -9.69 13.23 -13.76
CA LEU A 49 -9.35 12.72 -12.42
C LEU A 49 -10.07 11.42 -12.06
N THR A 50 -11.16 11.09 -12.74
CA THR A 50 -11.90 9.83 -12.55
C THR A 50 -11.49 8.71 -13.49
N THR A 51 -10.60 8.99 -14.46
CA THR A 51 -10.10 7.99 -15.40
C THR A 51 -9.02 7.12 -14.77
N ASP A 52 -9.10 5.80 -15.05
CA ASP A 52 -8.07 4.85 -14.62
C ASP A 52 -6.83 4.97 -15.52
N TYR A 53 -5.73 5.49 -14.97
CA TYR A 53 -4.46 5.56 -15.69
C TYR A 53 -3.42 4.56 -15.19
N THR A 54 -2.52 4.20 -16.09
CA THR A 54 -1.17 3.81 -15.69
C THR A 54 -0.28 5.04 -15.52
N ILE A 55 0.83 4.90 -14.78
CA ILE A 55 1.84 5.97 -14.68
C ILE A 55 2.30 6.39 -16.09
N ASP A 56 2.53 5.45 -17.01
CA ASP A 56 2.95 5.80 -18.38
C ASP A 56 1.87 6.56 -19.15
N ASN A 57 0.58 6.24 -18.96
CA ASN A 57 -0.50 7.02 -19.57
C ASN A 57 -0.51 8.46 -19.06
N LEU A 58 -0.24 8.67 -17.77
CA LEU A 58 -0.15 10.00 -17.19
C LEU A 58 1.01 10.81 -17.78
N TYR A 59 2.19 10.20 -17.94
CA TYR A 59 3.33 10.86 -18.58
C TYR A 59 3.08 11.14 -20.07
N GLU A 60 2.45 10.21 -20.80
CA GLU A 60 2.10 10.41 -22.22
C GLU A 60 1.12 11.58 -22.41
N LEU A 61 0.16 11.75 -21.49
CA LEU A 61 -0.77 12.87 -21.52
C LEU A 61 -0.11 14.19 -21.10
N ALA A 62 0.79 14.15 -20.12
CA ALA A 62 1.48 15.34 -19.61
C ALA A 62 2.59 15.85 -20.55
N TYR A 63 3.19 14.94 -21.35
CA TYR A 63 4.31 15.19 -22.25
C TYR A 63 4.04 14.64 -23.66
N PRO A 64 3.14 15.27 -24.44
CA PRO A 64 2.75 14.78 -25.78
C PRO A 64 3.90 14.74 -26.79
N GLU A 65 5.01 15.44 -26.52
CA GLU A 65 6.24 15.41 -27.31
C GLU A 65 7.09 14.15 -27.09
N TYR A 66 6.84 13.39 -26.03
CA TYR A 66 7.58 12.17 -25.74
C TYR A 66 7.06 10.99 -26.59
N ASN A 67 7.99 10.25 -27.19
CA ASN A 67 7.66 8.94 -27.73
C ASN A 67 7.61 7.87 -26.62
N ALA A 68 7.09 6.68 -26.92
CA ALA A 68 6.92 5.60 -25.94
C ALA A 68 8.21 5.19 -25.19
N LEU A 69 9.39 5.28 -25.82
CA LEU A 69 10.66 4.99 -25.14
C LEU A 69 11.03 6.09 -24.15
N GLN A 70 10.77 7.35 -24.50
CA GLN A 70 10.99 8.49 -23.61
C GLN A 70 10.03 8.42 -22.42
N VAL A 71 8.74 8.14 -22.63
CA VAL A 71 7.77 7.93 -21.55
C VAL A 71 8.27 6.88 -20.56
N ALA A 72 8.66 5.70 -21.07
CA ALA A 72 9.15 4.61 -20.22
C ALA A 72 10.45 4.96 -19.48
N PHE A 73 11.31 5.79 -20.07
CA PHE A 73 12.57 6.23 -19.47
C PHE A 73 12.36 7.29 -18.38
N TYR A 74 11.56 8.32 -18.67
CA TYR A 74 11.31 9.44 -17.75
C TYR A 74 10.32 9.13 -16.65
N SER A 75 9.44 8.13 -16.81
CA SER A 75 8.56 7.68 -15.71
C SER A 75 9.25 6.70 -14.75
N LEU A 76 10.44 6.20 -15.10
CA LEU A 76 11.10 5.13 -14.36
C LEU A 76 11.49 5.53 -12.93
N PRO A 77 12.14 6.69 -12.68
CA PRO A 77 12.46 7.13 -11.32
C PRO A 77 11.24 7.22 -10.40
N PHE A 78 10.14 7.83 -10.88
CA PHE A 78 8.89 7.90 -10.12
C PHE A 78 8.38 6.51 -9.74
N LYS A 79 8.36 5.55 -10.68
CA LYS A 79 7.94 4.16 -10.40
C LYS A 79 8.81 3.50 -9.33
N PHE A 80 10.11 3.76 -9.31
CA PHE A 80 11.01 3.28 -8.26
C PHE A 80 10.65 3.84 -6.89
N ILE A 81 10.34 5.14 -6.81
CA ILE A 81 9.92 5.78 -5.57
C ILE A 81 8.59 5.21 -5.08
N VAL A 82 7.62 5.01 -5.96
CA VAL A 82 6.32 4.39 -5.62
C VAL A 82 6.51 2.98 -5.06
N ASP A 83 7.30 2.15 -5.73
CA ASP A 83 7.57 0.77 -5.31
C ASP A 83 8.30 0.71 -3.95
N PHE A 84 9.18 1.69 -3.67
CA PHE A 84 9.80 1.86 -2.36
C PHE A 84 8.77 2.23 -1.28
N ILE A 85 7.92 3.23 -1.51
CA ILE A 85 6.89 3.66 -0.55
C ILE A 85 5.91 2.51 -0.26
N ILE A 86 5.45 1.79 -1.29
CA ILE A 86 4.60 0.60 -1.14
C ILE A 86 5.31 -0.46 -0.30
N THR A 87 6.61 -0.69 -0.53
CA THR A 87 7.38 -1.65 0.27
C THR A 87 7.39 -1.25 1.74
N GLN A 88 7.57 0.04 2.04
CA GLN A 88 7.59 0.54 3.42
C GLN A 88 6.21 0.52 4.08
N ASN A 89 5.14 0.73 3.31
CA ASN A 89 3.77 0.47 3.75
C ASN A 89 3.61 -1.00 4.18
N VAL A 90 3.96 -1.95 3.31
CA VAL A 90 3.84 -3.38 3.59
C VAL A 90 4.72 -3.81 4.77
N LEU A 91 5.93 -3.28 4.89
CA LEU A 91 6.84 -3.65 5.97
C LEU A 91 6.32 -3.28 7.36
N THR A 92 5.36 -2.37 7.47
CA THR A 92 4.73 -2.02 8.76
C THR A 92 4.12 -3.26 9.45
N ASP A 93 3.60 -4.23 8.70
CA ASP A 93 3.08 -5.50 9.23
C ASP A 93 4.15 -6.52 9.64
N PHE A 94 5.40 -6.33 9.20
CA PHE A 94 6.43 -7.38 9.27
C PHE A 94 7.68 -6.97 10.02
N ASP A 95 7.99 -5.68 10.07
CA ASP A 95 9.16 -5.13 10.72
C ASP A 95 9.06 -5.26 12.24
N ASP A 96 10.14 -5.68 12.88
CA ASP A 96 10.16 -5.98 14.32
C ASP A 96 9.76 -4.79 15.19
N GLN A 97 9.97 -3.56 14.71
CA GLN A 97 9.62 -2.33 15.45
C GLN A 97 8.15 -1.95 15.32
N THR A 98 7.46 -2.41 14.26
CA THR A 98 6.11 -1.92 13.93
C THR A 98 5.05 -3.00 13.95
N LYS A 99 5.37 -4.26 13.60
CA LYS A 99 4.41 -5.38 13.50
C LYS A 99 3.59 -5.71 14.75
N LYS A 100 4.00 -5.20 15.91
CA LYS A 100 3.30 -5.33 17.20
C LYS A 100 2.96 -3.98 17.81
N LEU A 101 3.38 -2.87 17.20
CA LEU A 101 3.18 -1.54 17.73
C LEU A 101 1.73 -1.13 17.46
N SER A 102 0.93 -1.06 18.51
CA SER A 102 -0.52 -0.85 18.36
C SER A 102 -0.84 0.51 17.74
N GLU A 103 -0.01 1.50 18.02
CA GLU A 103 -0.06 2.84 17.43
C GLU A 103 0.21 2.85 15.92
N ALA A 104 0.94 1.86 15.39
CA ALA A 104 1.15 1.72 13.95
C ALA A 104 -0.07 1.12 13.22
N HIS A 105 -0.99 0.50 13.97
CA HIS A 105 -2.12 -0.27 13.44
C HIS A 105 -3.50 0.20 13.93
N PHE A 106 -3.60 1.31 14.66
CA PHE A 106 -4.84 1.77 15.31
C PHE A 106 -5.50 0.73 16.23
N ASP A 107 -4.71 -0.22 16.74
CA ASP A 107 -5.18 -1.29 17.61
C ASP A 107 -5.31 -0.86 19.07
N ASN A 108 -5.94 -1.72 19.87
CA ASN A 108 -6.00 -1.61 21.33
C ASN A 108 -6.58 -0.27 21.84
N GLU A 109 -7.45 0.37 21.03
CA GLU A 109 -8.05 1.68 21.28
C GLU A 109 -7.05 2.84 21.44
N LEU A 110 -5.79 2.68 20.98
CA LEU A 110 -4.75 3.73 21.04
C LEU A 110 -4.88 4.80 19.93
N PHE A 111 -6.11 5.26 19.66
CA PHE A 111 -6.41 6.23 18.60
C PHE A 111 -5.61 7.53 18.70
N MET A 112 -5.47 8.08 19.92
CA MET A 112 -4.74 9.33 20.13
C MET A 112 -3.24 9.16 19.81
N ASN A 113 -2.65 8.05 20.25
CA ASN A 113 -1.24 7.76 20.01
C ASN A 113 -0.98 7.46 18.53
N ALA A 114 -1.84 6.69 17.87
CA ALA A 114 -1.77 6.44 16.43
C ALA A 114 -1.92 7.73 15.61
N SER A 115 -2.87 8.61 15.95
CA SER A 115 -3.01 9.90 15.27
C SER A 115 -1.81 10.83 15.52
N LYS A 116 -1.32 10.89 16.76
CA LYS A 116 -0.09 11.62 17.12
C LYS A 116 1.11 11.12 16.33
N ARG A 117 1.25 9.82 16.13
CA ARG A 117 2.29 9.21 15.30
C ARG A 117 2.22 9.72 13.86
N ILE A 118 1.04 9.71 13.23
CA ILE A 118 0.84 10.25 11.87
C ILE A 118 1.21 11.74 11.81
N LEU A 119 0.84 12.54 12.82
CA LEU A 119 1.19 13.96 12.90
C LEU A 119 2.70 14.21 12.97
N GLN A 120 3.39 13.48 13.85
CA GLN A 120 4.84 13.59 13.99
C GLN A 120 5.53 13.18 12.69
N PHE A 121 5.07 12.11 12.07
CA PHE A 121 5.57 11.61 10.79
C PHE A 121 5.37 12.63 9.67
N ARG A 122 4.19 13.23 9.56
CA ARG A 122 3.92 14.33 8.62
C ARG A 122 4.90 15.49 8.82
N GLN A 123 5.16 15.89 10.06
CA GLN A 123 6.10 16.98 10.34
C GLN A 123 7.54 16.62 9.96
N ILE A 124 7.97 15.39 10.23
CA ILE A 124 9.29 14.89 9.81
C ILE A 124 9.41 14.90 8.28
N ILE A 125 8.40 14.40 7.56
CA ILE A 125 8.37 14.43 6.09
C ILE A 125 8.52 15.86 5.58
N ILE A 126 7.70 16.80 6.08
CA ILE A 126 7.73 18.21 5.66
C ILE A 126 9.11 18.84 5.92
N ASN A 127 9.69 18.59 7.10
CA ASN A 127 10.99 19.15 7.46
C ASN A 127 12.12 18.64 6.57
N ASN A 128 12.18 17.33 6.32
CA ASN A 128 13.19 16.75 5.42
C ASN A 128 13.05 17.28 3.99
N ILE A 129 11.82 17.36 3.47
CA ILE A 129 11.57 17.85 2.12
C ILE A 129 12.01 19.31 1.95
N ARG A 130 11.82 20.15 2.97
CA ARG A 130 12.17 21.58 2.92
C ARG A 130 13.68 21.83 2.96
N ASP A 131 14.47 20.89 3.45
CA ASP A 131 15.92 20.96 3.31
C ASP A 131 16.34 20.44 1.93
N VAL A 132 16.88 21.34 1.11
CA VAL A 132 17.28 21.05 -0.27
C VAL A 132 18.48 20.11 -0.37
N ASN A 133 19.22 19.90 0.72
CA ASN A 133 20.40 19.02 0.75
C ASN A 133 20.11 17.66 1.42
N GLU A 134 18.92 17.49 1.99
CA GLU A 134 18.56 16.27 2.73
C GLU A 134 18.26 15.10 1.78
N ASP A 135 18.70 13.90 2.18
CA ASP A 135 18.30 12.61 1.60
C ASP A 135 16.83 12.34 1.95
N LEU A 136 16.00 12.07 0.93
CA LEU A 136 14.56 11.92 1.10
C LEU A 136 14.14 10.46 1.34
N THR A 137 15.08 9.52 1.44
CA THR A 137 14.84 8.10 1.72
C THR A 137 14.05 7.91 3.01
N ASN A 138 14.49 8.54 4.11
CA ASN A 138 13.80 8.44 5.39
C ASN A 138 12.38 9.03 5.31
N ALA A 139 12.22 10.17 4.64
CA ALA A 139 10.90 10.79 4.46
C ALA A 139 9.94 9.89 3.65
N ARG A 140 10.43 9.20 2.62
CA ARG A 140 9.62 8.24 1.84
C ARG A 140 9.29 6.96 2.62
N GLN A 141 10.21 6.49 3.46
CA GLN A 141 9.94 5.38 4.38
C GLN A 141 8.83 5.73 5.37
N ILE A 142 8.96 6.90 6.00
CA ILE A 142 7.96 7.41 6.94
C ILE A 142 6.62 7.64 6.24
N LEU A 143 6.59 8.08 4.99
CA LEU A 143 5.36 8.18 4.21
C LEU A 143 4.68 6.80 4.05
N GLY A 144 5.42 5.76 3.67
CA GLY A 144 4.88 4.41 3.55
C GLY A 144 4.24 3.92 4.84
N GLN A 145 4.94 4.08 5.97
CA GLN A 145 4.43 3.74 7.30
C GLN A 145 3.20 4.58 7.69
N SER A 146 3.22 5.89 7.42
CA SER A 146 2.09 6.78 7.71
C SER A 146 0.83 6.38 6.96
N LEU A 147 0.97 6.01 5.69
CA LEU A 147 -0.14 5.57 4.86
C LEU A 147 -0.70 4.23 5.35
N HIS A 148 0.16 3.31 5.79
CA HIS A 148 -0.29 2.05 6.38
C HIS A 148 -1.15 2.30 7.62
N THR A 149 -0.62 3.04 8.60
CA THR A 149 -1.36 3.40 9.81
C THR A 149 -2.68 4.13 9.49
N LEU A 150 -2.68 5.04 8.52
CA LEU A 150 -3.91 5.73 8.08
C LEU A 150 -4.96 4.77 7.51
N GLN A 151 -4.54 3.74 6.78
CA GLN A 151 -5.43 2.75 6.15
C GLN A 151 -6.02 1.81 7.21
N ASP A 152 -5.20 1.37 8.18
CA ASP A 152 -5.61 0.53 9.31
C ASP A 152 -6.74 1.16 10.15
N PHE A 153 -6.82 2.50 10.24
CA PHE A 153 -7.94 3.15 10.91
C PHE A 153 -9.29 2.69 10.35
N TYR A 154 -9.42 2.52 9.04
CA TYR A 154 -10.68 2.16 8.40
C TYR A 154 -10.97 0.66 8.46
N SER A 155 -9.95 -0.19 8.58
CA SER A 155 -10.13 -1.64 8.71
C SER A 155 -10.27 -2.09 10.16
N HIS A 156 -9.57 -1.47 11.11
CA HIS A 156 -9.47 -1.95 12.51
C HIS A 156 -10.38 -1.20 13.49
N SER A 157 -11.01 -0.09 13.10
CA SER A 157 -11.97 0.64 13.94
C SER A 157 -13.43 0.34 13.60
N ASN A 158 -14.35 0.88 14.41
CA ASN A 158 -15.78 0.90 14.16
C ASN A 158 -16.27 2.08 13.28
N TRP A 159 -15.38 2.79 12.57
CA TRP A 159 -15.74 4.00 11.83
C TRP A 159 -16.94 3.80 10.90
N ILE A 160 -16.95 2.71 10.13
CA ILE A 160 -18.01 2.37 9.19
C ILE A 160 -19.29 1.95 9.92
N GLU A 161 -19.16 1.19 11.00
CA GLU A 161 -20.28 0.69 11.81
C GLU A 161 -21.00 1.80 12.58
N MET A 162 -20.31 2.92 12.85
CA MET A 162 -20.95 4.16 13.31
C MET A 162 -21.81 4.86 12.26
N GLY A 163 -21.86 4.33 11.04
CA GLY A 163 -22.58 4.89 9.89
C GLY A 163 -21.81 5.99 9.17
N LYS A 164 -20.49 6.08 9.34
CA LYS A 164 -19.66 7.08 8.64
C LYS A 164 -19.45 6.65 7.20
N THR A 165 -19.82 7.52 6.27
CA THR A 165 -19.68 7.30 4.82
C THR A 165 -18.57 8.14 4.20
N ASP A 166 -17.84 8.89 5.01
CA ASP A 166 -16.72 9.73 4.58
C ASP A 166 -15.53 9.60 5.54
N ILE A 167 -14.38 10.10 5.11
CA ILE A 167 -13.11 10.05 5.83
C ILE A 167 -13.15 10.87 7.12
N ASN A 168 -12.29 10.49 8.06
CA ASN A 168 -12.03 11.32 9.22
C ASN A 168 -10.98 12.38 8.89
N GLU A 169 -11.43 13.58 8.53
CA GLU A 169 -10.57 14.71 8.15
C GLU A 169 -9.64 15.19 9.27
N LEU A 170 -9.82 14.73 10.52
CA LEU A 170 -8.93 15.06 11.63
C LEU A 170 -7.63 14.25 11.62
N ILE A 171 -7.61 13.07 10.99
CA ILE A 171 -6.40 12.24 10.94
C ILE A 171 -5.34 12.94 10.09
N GLY A 172 -4.14 13.12 10.67
CA GLY A 172 -3.07 13.91 10.05
C GLY A 172 -3.13 15.41 10.35
N PHE A 173 -4.13 15.88 11.11
CA PHE A 173 -4.25 17.27 11.56
C PHE A 173 -4.48 17.45 13.07
N ASN A 174 -4.95 16.42 13.78
CA ASN A 174 -5.21 16.50 15.22
C ASN A 174 -4.89 15.16 15.93
N GLU A 175 -4.38 15.22 17.15
CA GLU A 175 -4.17 14.03 17.99
C GLU A 175 -5.52 13.43 18.41
N ILE A 176 -6.53 14.28 18.66
CA ILE A 176 -7.88 13.85 19.02
C ILE A 176 -8.73 13.81 17.76
N ILE A 177 -9.05 12.59 17.32
CA ILE A 177 -9.79 12.33 16.07
C ILE A 177 -11.23 11.86 16.31
N GLY A 178 -11.65 11.78 17.58
CA GLY A 178 -12.98 11.35 18.00
C GLY A 178 -13.01 11.02 19.48
N SER A 179 -14.22 10.84 20.03
CA SER A 179 -14.37 10.36 21.40
C SER A 179 -14.15 8.85 21.43
N VAL A 180 -13.27 8.35 22.28
CA VAL A 180 -12.96 6.91 22.38
C VAL A 180 -13.76 6.29 23.52
N ALA A 181 -14.21 5.05 23.36
CA ALA A 181 -14.84 4.28 24.43
C ALA A 181 -13.90 4.18 25.64
N ARG A 182 -14.44 4.21 26.86
CA ARG A 182 -13.60 4.13 28.07
C ARG A 182 -12.95 2.76 28.20
N PRO A 183 -11.79 2.64 28.86
CA PRO A 183 -11.15 1.33 29.09
C PRO A 183 -12.03 0.29 29.77
N ASN A 184 -12.97 0.72 30.63
CA ASN A 184 -13.91 -0.13 31.35
C ASN A 184 -15.33 -0.16 30.73
N GLN A 185 -15.49 0.35 29.51
CA GLN A 185 -16.74 0.35 28.79
C GLN A 185 -16.75 -0.79 27.76
N ALA A 186 -17.77 -1.64 27.86
CA ALA A 186 -18.02 -2.68 26.87
C ALA A 186 -18.21 -2.07 25.47
N THR A 187 -17.62 -2.71 24.46
CA THR A 187 -17.74 -2.25 23.07
C THR A 187 -18.21 -3.33 22.11
N CYS A 188 -18.00 -4.60 22.44
CA CYS A 188 -18.47 -5.73 21.67
C CYS A 188 -19.31 -6.70 22.52
N THR A 189 -20.01 -7.63 21.87
CA THR A 189 -20.76 -8.71 22.53
C THR A 189 -20.53 -10.04 21.82
N ASN A 190 -20.54 -11.15 22.58
CA ASN A 190 -20.47 -12.50 22.04
C ASN A 190 -21.65 -12.82 21.10
N ASN A 191 -22.83 -12.23 21.36
CA ASN A 191 -24.07 -12.59 20.66
C ASN A 191 -24.11 -12.10 19.21
N GLY A 192 -23.25 -11.16 18.83
CA GLY A 192 -23.19 -10.62 17.47
C GLY A 192 -22.22 -11.36 16.55
N CYS A 193 -21.63 -12.47 17.01
CA CYS A 193 -20.68 -13.28 16.26
C CYS A 193 -21.14 -14.73 16.15
N THR A 194 -21.00 -15.32 14.96
CA THR A 194 -21.21 -16.75 14.73
C THR A 194 -19.88 -17.46 14.60
N LYS A 195 -19.57 -18.36 15.55
CA LYS A 195 -18.37 -19.23 15.47
C LYS A 195 -18.54 -20.27 14.36
N ILE A 196 -17.55 -20.37 13.49
CA ILE A 196 -17.49 -21.36 12.42
C ILE A 196 -16.21 -22.17 12.57
N GLU A 197 -16.34 -23.49 12.59
CA GLU A 197 -15.22 -24.42 12.64
C GLU A 197 -15.25 -25.31 11.40
N LYS A 198 -14.15 -25.33 10.64
CA LYS A 198 -14.04 -26.15 9.44
C LYS A 198 -12.73 -26.94 9.41
N PRO A 199 -12.75 -28.19 8.91
CA PRO A 199 -11.51 -28.90 8.64
C PRO A 199 -10.72 -28.17 7.55
N CYS A 200 -9.40 -28.11 7.73
CA CYS A 200 -8.51 -27.55 6.71
C CYS A 200 -8.44 -28.43 5.48
N THR A 201 -8.37 -27.80 4.32
CA THR A 201 -7.78 -28.41 3.12
C THR A 201 -6.26 -28.63 3.31
N LEU A 202 -5.66 -29.47 2.47
CA LEU A 202 -4.20 -29.65 2.48
C LEU A 202 -3.46 -28.32 2.24
N TRP A 203 -4.01 -27.45 1.40
CA TRP A 203 -3.45 -26.13 1.14
C TRP A 203 -3.49 -25.25 2.39
N GLU A 204 -4.66 -25.09 3.03
CA GLU A 204 -4.79 -24.29 4.26
C GLU A 204 -3.89 -24.80 5.39
N LYS A 205 -3.72 -26.13 5.50
CA LYS A 205 -2.79 -26.72 6.46
C LYS A 205 -1.33 -26.31 6.21
N ILE A 206 -0.94 -26.16 4.94
CA ILE A 206 0.42 -25.75 4.56
C ILE A 206 0.59 -24.23 4.71
N THR A 207 -0.43 -23.44 4.38
CA THR A 207 -0.29 -21.98 4.29
C THR A 207 -0.62 -21.24 5.58
N VAL A 208 -1.58 -21.73 6.38
CA VAL A 208 -2.01 -21.11 7.65
C VAL A 208 -1.38 -21.82 8.85
N GLY A 209 -1.19 -23.15 8.75
CA GLY A 209 -0.57 -23.93 9.83
C GLY A 209 -1.47 -24.18 11.06
N ILE A 210 -2.66 -23.57 11.12
CA ILE A 210 -3.64 -23.72 12.20
C ILE A 210 -4.83 -24.54 11.69
N CYS A 211 -5.12 -25.67 12.36
CA CYS A 211 -6.21 -26.57 12.00
C CYS A 211 -6.83 -27.26 13.23
N PRO A 212 -8.17 -27.43 13.29
CA PRO A 212 -9.18 -26.94 12.34
C PRO A 212 -9.19 -25.41 12.27
N LEU A 213 -9.66 -24.84 11.15
CA LEU A 213 -9.82 -23.39 11.05
C LEU A 213 -11.04 -23.01 11.88
N VAL A 214 -10.81 -22.14 12.87
CA VAL A 214 -11.84 -21.54 13.69
C VAL A 214 -11.84 -20.04 13.41
N TYR A 215 -12.97 -19.52 12.97
CA TYR A 215 -13.15 -18.09 12.68
C TYR A 215 -14.58 -17.67 13.03
N TYR A 216 -14.84 -16.36 12.94
CA TYR A 216 -16.11 -15.78 13.35
C TYR A 216 -16.66 -14.87 12.25
N ASP A 217 -17.94 -15.01 11.94
CA ASP A 217 -18.69 -14.03 11.16
C ASP A 217 -19.36 -13.07 12.15
N CYS A 218 -18.92 -11.82 12.16
CA CYS A 218 -19.36 -10.79 13.10
C CYS A 218 -19.90 -9.61 12.31
N LYS A 219 -21.22 -9.47 12.24
CA LYS A 219 -21.84 -8.32 11.54
C LYS A 219 -22.37 -7.26 12.49
N ASN A 220 -22.76 -7.69 13.69
CA ASN A 220 -23.46 -6.85 14.67
C ASN A 220 -22.95 -7.13 16.08
N ASN A 221 -21.64 -7.36 16.23
CA ASN A 221 -21.01 -7.59 17.53
C ASN A 221 -20.70 -6.30 18.27
N ILE A 222 -20.52 -5.16 17.59
CA ILE A 222 -20.33 -3.87 18.24
C ILE A 222 -21.65 -3.43 18.88
N LEU A 223 -21.58 -3.01 20.14
CA LEU A 223 -22.77 -2.62 20.90
C LEU A 223 -23.43 -1.39 20.28
N PRO A 224 -24.76 -1.38 20.07
CA PRO A 224 -25.47 -0.27 19.45
C PRO A 224 -25.24 1.06 20.17
N GLU A 225 -25.06 1.06 21.49
CA GLU A 225 -24.80 2.26 22.28
C GLU A 225 -23.48 2.93 21.89
N ILE A 226 -22.44 2.16 21.56
CA ILE A 226 -21.15 2.69 21.09
C ILE A 226 -21.32 3.42 19.78
N ASN A 227 -22.02 2.81 18.83
CA ASN A 227 -22.29 3.43 17.53
C ASN A 227 -23.22 4.64 17.65
N ASN A 228 -24.28 4.54 18.46
CA ASN A 228 -25.23 5.65 18.68
C ASN A 228 -24.58 6.85 19.39
N GLN A 229 -23.65 6.61 20.31
CA GLN A 229 -22.88 7.65 20.99
C GLN A 229 -21.69 8.16 20.17
N GLN A 230 -21.43 7.57 19.00
CA GLN A 230 -20.32 7.92 18.12
C GLN A 230 -18.96 7.80 18.83
N LEU A 231 -18.81 6.72 19.62
CA LEU A 231 -17.58 6.40 20.32
C LEU A 231 -16.72 5.48 19.46
N LEU A 232 -15.45 5.84 19.31
CA LEU A 232 -14.43 5.02 18.66
C LEU A 232 -14.06 3.81 19.54
N THR A 233 -13.98 2.64 18.91
CA THR A 233 -13.37 1.42 19.45
C THR A 233 -12.59 0.73 18.33
N SER A 234 -11.56 -0.03 18.67
CA SER A 234 -10.78 -0.82 17.73
C SER A 234 -10.46 -2.20 18.27
N GLY A 235 -9.90 -3.04 17.41
CA GLY A 235 -9.53 -4.40 17.75
C GLY A 235 -8.36 -4.47 18.74
N TYR A 236 -8.53 -5.25 19.80
CA TYR A 236 -7.39 -5.68 20.62
C TYR A 236 -6.70 -6.89 19.98
N THR A 237 -5.37 -6.92 20.00
CA THR A 237 -4.58 -8.04 19.47
C THR A 237 -3.96 -8.85 20.62
N GLY A 238 -3.77 -10.16 20.42
CA GLY A 238 -3.21 -11.03 21.47
C GLY A 238 -1.75 -10.77 21.86
N ASN A 239 -1.03 -9.92 21.14
CA ASN A 239 0.40 -9.66 21.33
C ASN A 239 0.80 -8.20 21.05
N GLY A 240 -0.17 -7.28 21.12
CA GLY A 240 0.04 -5.86 20.90
C GLY A 240 0.95 -5.26 21.97
N LEU A 241 1.79 -4.31 21.55
CA LEU A 241 2.69 -3.53 22.37
C LEU A 241 2.35 -2.05 22.24
N SER A 242 2.63 -1.28 23.31
CA SER A 242 2.74 0.18 23.22
C SER A 242 4.11 0.63 22.72
N GLU A 243 4.26 1.91 22.43
CA GLU A 243 5.56 2.55 22.11
C GLU A 243 6.67 2.27 23.16
N ASN A 244 6.29 1.98 24.41
CA ASN A 244 7.23 1.70 25.50
C ASN A 244 7.47 0.19 25.72
N ASN A 245 7.07 -0.66 24.77
CA ASN A 245 7.12 -2.13 24.85
C ASN A 245 6.27 -2.73 26.00
N GLU A 246 5.24 -2.03 26.45
CA GLU A 246 4.29 -2.60 27.40
C GLU A 246 3.31 -3.51 26.66
N VAL A 247 3.04 -4.69 27.21
CA VAL A 247 2.08 -5.63 26.62
C VAL A 247 0.67 -5.08 26.83
N LEU A 248 -0.07 -4.93 25.72
CA LEU A 248 -1.45 -4.49 25.70
C LEU A 248 -2.34 -5.71 25.52
N GLU A 249 -2.99 -6.12 26.60
CA GLU A 249 -3.92 -7.24 26.57
C GLU A 249 -5.36 -6.74 26.48
N LYS A 250 -6.19 -7.52 25.78
CA LYS A 250 -7.64 -7.32 25.77
C LYS A 250 -8.20 -7.37 27.21
N PRO A 251 -8.87 -6.32 27.70
CA PRO A 251 -9.39 -6.27 29.06
C PRO A 251 -10.38 -7.40 29.38
N THR A 252 -10.06 -8.20 30.39
CA THR A 252 -10.90 -9.29 30.88
C THR A 252 -12.18 -8.76 31.51
N ASN A 253 -13.32 -9.41 31.23
CA ASN A 253 -14.65 -9.08 31.77
C ASN A 253 -15.19 -7.68 31.43
N VAL A 254 -14.61 -7.00 30.43
CA VAL A 254 -15.13 -5.70 29.94
C VAL A 254 -15.95 -5.86 28.66
N GLU A 255 -15.76 -6.94 27.90
CA GLU A 255 -16.36 -7.13 26.57
C GLU A 255 -15.84 -6.13 25.51
N LYS A 256 -14.52 -6.02 25.38
CA LYS A 256 -13.87 -5.31 24.28
C LYS A 256 -13.84 -6.12 22.99
N CYS A 257 -13.75 -5.45 21.86
CA CYS A 257 -13.58 -6.08 20.56
C CYS A 257 -12.16 -6.63 20.40
N SER A 258 -12.01 -7.82 19.83
CA SER A 258 -10.73 -8.28 19.30
C SER A 258 -10.48 -7.71 17.91
N HIS A 259 -9.25 -7.73 17.44
CA HIS A 259 -8.95 -7.52 16.03
C HIS A 259 -9.64 -8.61 15.19
N GLY A 260 -9.43 -9.86 15.57
CA GLY A 260 -10.07 -11.02 14.98
C GLY A 260 -9.28 -11.66 13.84
N GLY A 261 -9.88 -12.70 13.27
CA GLY A 261 -9.24 -13.56 12.28
C GLY A 261 -8.52 -14.76 12.91
N VAL A 262 -8.21 -15.77 12.09
CA VAL A 262 -7.63 -17.03 12.57
C VAL A 262 -6.21 -16.91 13.14
N LEU A 263 -5.54 -15.78 12.93
CA LEU A 263 -4.20 -15.50 13.45
C LEU A 263 -4.22 -14.66 14.73
N ASP A 264 -5.38 -14.17 15.15
CA ASP A 264 -5.53 -13.41 16.39
C ASP A 264 -6.12 -14.30 17.48
N GLU A 265 -5.25 -14.76 18.38
CA GLU A 265 -5.62 -15.57 19.55
C GLU A 265 -6.63 -14.87 20.45
N SER A 266 -6.64 -13.52 20.48
CA SER A 266 -7.59 -12.77 21.30
C SER A 266 -9.04 -12.98 20.84
N SER A 267 -9.26 -13.38 19.58
CA SER A 267 -10.59 -13.65 19.00
C SER A 267 -11.37 -14.76 19.71
N HIS A 268 -10.69 -15.62 20.47
CA HIS A 268 -11.31 -16.67 21.27
C HIS A 268 -11.66 -16.22 22.70
N THR A 269 -11.25 -15.02 23.10
CA THR A 269 -11.57 -14.45 24.42
C THR A 269 -12.85 -13.61 24.34
N PRO A 270 -13.75 -13.67 25.34
CA PRO A 270 -14.94 -12.81 25.38
C PRO A 270 -14.60 -11.30 25.40
N ALA A 271 -15.24 -10.44 24.60
CA ALA A 271 -16.22 -10.76 23.57
C ALA A 271 -15.57 -11.40 22.33
N VAL A 272 -16.02 -12.60 21.92
CA VAL A 272 -15.38 -13.39 20.85
C VAL A 272 -15.52 -12.75 19.48
N GLY A 273 -14.69 -13.19 18.54
CA GLY A 273 -14.68 -12.71 17.15
C GLY A 273 -13.72 -11.56 16.95
N GLY A 274 -14.18 -10.48 16.36
CA GLY A 274 -13.39 -9.26 16.20
C GLY A 274 -14.06 -8.26 15.28
N ILE A 275 -13.33 -7.20 14.93
CA ILE A 275 -13.83 -6.04 14.19
C ILE A 275 -13.13 -5.81 12.84
N ASN A 276 -12.01 -6.48 12.55
CA ASN A 276 -11.20 -6.15 11.38
C ASN A 276 -11.91 -6.41 10.04
N LYS A 277 -11.50 -5.64 9.04
CA LYS A 277 -12.04 -5.61 7.67
C LYS A 277 -10.92 -5.70 6.64
N ASP A 278 -9.82 -6.36 6.97
CA ASP A 278 -8.58 -6.34 6.16
C ASP A 278 -8.73 -7.04 4.81
N SER A 279 -9.73 -7.92 4.69
CA SER A 279 -9.93 -8.74 3.50
C SER A 279 -11.39 -9.15 3.30
N TYR A 280 -11.72 -9.62 2.10
CA TYR A 280 -12.99 -10.29 1.82
C TYR A 280 -13.06 -11.72 2.40
N SER A 281 -11.99 -12.20 3.04
CA SER A 281 -11.94 -13.55 3.57
C SER A 281 -12.52 -13.60 4.97
N PHE A 282 -13.64 -14.31 5.13
CA PHE A 282 -14.24 -14.64 6.43
C PHE A 282 -13.28 -15.35 7.40
N VAL A 283 -12.18 -15.96 6.90
CA VAL A 283 -11.18 -16.63 7.74
C VAL A 283 -10.29 -15.61 8.47
N PHE A 284 -10.01 -14.47 7.84
CA PHE A 284 -9.09 -13.46 8.36
C PHE A 284 -9.82 -12.22 8.88
N SER A 285 -11.00 -11.92 8.36
CA SER A 285 -11.75 -10.71 8.70
C SER A 285 -13.14 -11.05 9.18
N PRO A 286 -13.46 -10.82 10.47
CA PRO A 286 -14.80 -11.04 10.98
C PRO A 286 -15.85 -10.13 10.35
N HIS A 287 -15.46 -8.92 9.92
CA HIS A 287 -16.29 -7.92 9.25
C HIS A 287 -15.96 -7.84 7.74
N PHE A 288 -15.70 -9.00 7.11
CA PHE A 288 -15.27 -9.08 5.70
C PHE A 288 -16.24 -8.42 4.70
N ASP A 289 -17.53 -8.31 5.04
CA ASP A 289 -18.55 -7.65 4.22
C ASP A 289 -18.39 -6.12 4.17
N LEU A 290 -17.65 -5.54 5.10
CA LEU A 290 -17.31 -4.12 5.14
C LEU A 290 -15.96 -3.80 4.49
N HIS A 291 -15.19 -4.80 4.03
CA HIS A 291 -13.86 -4.60 3.44
C HIS A 291 -13.88 -3.59 2.28
N LYS A 292 -14.86 -3.67 1.38
CA LYS A 292 -14.95 -2.71 0.26
C LYS A 292 -15.12 -1.27 0.76
N GLN A 293 -15.98 -1.05 1.75
CA GLN A 293 -16.23 0.29 2.30
C GLN A 293 -14.98 0.82 3.01
N ALA A 294 -14.25 -0.04 3.72
CA ALA A 294 -12.96 0.31 4.34
C ALA A 294 -11.94 0.73 3.28
N VAL A 295 -11.82 -0.04 2.20
CA VAL A 295 -10.93 0.27 1.08
C VAL A 295 -11.29 1.59 0.42
N ASP A 296 -12.57 1.83 0.13
CA ASP A 296 -13.02 3.08 -0.52
C ASP A 296 -12.66 4.31 0.34
N LEU A 297 -12.86 4.24 1.66
CA LEU A 297 -12.49 5.31 2.59
C LEU A 297 -10.97 5.45 2.75
N ALA A 298 -10.23 4.34 2.82
CA ALA A 298 -8.78 4.34 2.95
C ALA A 298 -8.09 4.95 1.71
N ILE A 299 -8.63 4.71 0.51
CA ILE A 299 -8.19 5.36 -0.73
C ILE A 299 -8.43 6.87 -0.65
N LYS A 300 -9.64 7.30 -0.30
CA LYS A 300 -9.99 8.71 -0.17
C LYS A 300 -9.10 9.43 0.85
N ALA A 301 -8.82 8.78 1.98
CA ALA A 301 -7.96 9.33 3.03
C ALA A 301 -6.49 9.43 2.57
N THR A 302 -6.00 8.41 1.85
CA THR A 302 -4.65 8.40 1.26
C THR A 302 -4.48 9.55 0.27
N GLU A 303 -5.46 9.76 -0.62
CA GLU A 303 -5.46 10.88 -1.56
C GLU A 303 -5.48 12.23 -0.84
N GLN A 304 -6.35 12.38 0.17
CA GLN A 304 -6.42 13.61 0.97
C GLN A 304 -5.07 13.90 1.63
N PHE A 305 -4.44 12.92 2.27
CA PHE A 305 -3.15 13.08 2.93
C PHE A 305 -2.05 13.56 1.97
N LEU A 306 -1.96 12.96 0.78
CA LEU A 306 -0.99 13.33 -0.25
C LEU A 306 -1.23 14.72 -0.83
N ASN A 307 -2.49 15.06 -1.10
CA ASN A 307 -2.89 16.40 -1.57
C ASN A 307 -2.59 17.47 -0.52
N ASP A 308 -2.88 17.19 0.75
CA ASP A 308 -2.56 18.07 1.85
C ASP A 308 -1.05 18.23 2.02
N LEU A 309 -0.28 17.14 1.89
CA LEU A 309 1.18 17.21 1.93
C LEU A 309 1.71 18.11 0.81
N ARG A 310 1.23 17.92 -0.43
CA ARG A 310 1.56 18.77 -1.59
C ARG A 310 1.26 20.25 -1.32
N ARG A 311 0.10 20.56 -0.74
CA ARG A 311 -0.27 21.93 -0.37
C ARG A 311 0.73 22.56 0.60
N ASP A 312 1.22 21.80 1.57
CA ASP A 312 2.11 22.32 2.62
C ASP A 312 3.57 22.48 2.18
N ILE A 313 4.02 21.68 1.19
CA ILE A 313 5.40 21.71 0.67
C ILE A 313 5.54 22.47 -0.66
N GLY A 314 4.47 22.60 -1.43
CA GLY A 314 4.46 23.21 -2.77
C GLY A 314 4.85 22.25 -3.90
N ASP A 315 4.55 22.64 -5.14
CA ASP A 315 4.69 21.77 -6.32
C ASP A 315 6.15 21.36 -6.60
N GLU A 316 7.11 22.28 -6.46
CA GLU A 316 8.54 21.99 -6.71
C GLU A 316 9.09 20.93 -5.74
N ASN A 317 8.72 21.05 -4.47
CA ASN A 317 9.13 20.09 -3.44
C ASN A 317 8.41 18.75 -3.59
N PHE A 318 7.14 18.76 -4.00
CA PHE A 318 6.39 17.53 -4.28
C PHE A 318 6.99 16.79 -5.48
N ASP A 319 7.36 17.52 -6.54
CA ASP A 319 8.10 16.99 -7.69
C ASP A 319 9.43 16.37 -7.27
N ARG A 320 10.27 17.10 -6.50
CA ARG A 320 11.53 16.57 -5.97
C ARG A 320 11.34 15.32 -5.12
N PHE A 321 10.33 15.31 -4.25
CA PHE A 321 10.08 14.21 -3.32
C PHE A 321 9.72 12.92 -4.04
N PHE A 322 8.92 12.98 -5.12
CA PHE A 322 8.55 11.81 -5.91
C PHE A 322 9.42 11.58 -7.15
N ILE A 323 10.27 12.53 -7.51
CA ILE A 323 11.05 12.56 -8.76
C ILE A 323 10.10 12.47 -9.97
N ILE A 324 9.12 13.38 -10.05
CA ILE A 324 8.11 13.39 -11.12
C ILE A 324 8.75 13.85 -12.45
N ASN A 325 9.62 14.86 -12.40
CA ASN A 325 10.33 15.40 -13.55
C ASN A 325 11.84 15.12 -13.45
N PRO A 326 12.28 13.86 -13.65
CA PRO A 326 13.67 13.49 -13.49
C PRO A 326 14.57 14.09 -14.57
N THR A 327 15.84 14.31 -14.19
CA THR A 327 16.93 14.52 -15.13
C THR A 327 17.31 13.21 -15.84
N GLU A 328 17.98 13.29 -17.00
CA GLU A 328 18.50 12.10 -17.69
C GLU A 328 19.44 11.27 -16.80
N ALA A 329 20.22 11.92 -15.94
CA ALA A 329 21.10 11.25 -14.98
C ALA A 329 20.29 10.39 -13.99
N GLN A 330 19.22 10.93 -13.41
CA GLN A 330 18.34 10.17 -12.51
C GLN A 330 17.65 9.00 -13.22
N CYS A 331 17.20 9.19 -14.46
CA CYS A 331 16.65 8.11 -15.28
C CYS A 331 17.69 7.02 -15.56
N GLN A 332 18.94 7.39 -15.85
CA GLN A 332 20.03 6.44 -16.09
C GLN A 332 20.33 5.61 -14.84
N ILE A 333 20.41 6.24 -13.66
CA ILE A 333 20.65 5.54 -12.40
C ILE A 333 19.50 4.56 -12.08
N ALA A 334 18.26 4.96 -12.30
CA ALA A 334 17.09 4.08 -12.15
C ALA A 334 17.14 2.89 -13.13
N SER A 335 17.51 3.16 -14.40
CA SER A 335 17.69 2.12 -15.42
C SER A 335 18.80 1.14 -15.06
N ASP A 336 19.95 1.64 -14.62
CA ASP A 336 21.09 0.82 -14.21
C ASP A 336 20.73 -0.03 -12.99
N SER A 337 20.03 0.55 -12.01
CA SER A 337 19.51 -0.19 -10.85
C SER A 337 18.57 -1.31 -11.29
N MET A 338 17.63 -1.03 -12.18
CA MET A 338 16.73 -2.04 -12.74
C MET A 338 17.48 -3.16 -13.48
N SER A 339 18.55 -2.82 -14.20
CA SER A 339 19.39 -3.77 -14.94
C SER A 339 20.22 -4.66 -14.01
N GLN A 340 20.64 -4.14 -12.86
CA GLN A 340 21.33 -4.87 -11.79
C GLN A 340 20.38 -5.75 -10.98
N GLY A 341 19.09 -5.79 -11.34
CA GLY A 341 18.06 -6.53 -10.61
C GLY A 341 17.64 -5.86 -9.30
N LYS A 342 18.07 -4.63 -9.03
CA LYS A 342 17.52 -3.81 -7.95
C LYS A 342 16.12 -3.38 -8.39
N ARG A 343 15.13 -4.13 -7.94
CA ARG A 343 13.70 -3.84 -8.10
C ARG A 343 13.07 -4.07 -6.74
N PHE A 344 12.18 -3.18 -6.32
CA PHE A 344 11.35 -3.44 -5.16
C PHE A 344 10.18 -4.34 -5.59
N ARG A 345 9.59 -5.00 -4.60
CA ARG A 345 8.97 -6.33 -4.75
C ARG A 345 7.64 -6.31 -5.52
N PHE A 346 7.07 -5.12 -5.78
CA PHE A 346 5.69 -4.96 -6.24
C PHE A 346 5.57 -4.39 -7.66
N PHE A 347 6.68 -4.13 -8.37
CA PHE A 347 6.66 -3.63 -9.75
C PHE A 347 5.81 -4.49 -10.70
N ARG A 348 4.58 -4.06 -10.96
CA ARG A 348 3.76 -4.54 -12.08
C ARG A 348 4.09 -3.61 -13.26
N GLY A 349 4.51 -4.15 -14.40
CA GLY A 349 4.76 -3.35 -15.61
C GLY A 349 3.53 -2.59 -16.14
N ASN A 350 2.35 -2.85 -15.57
CA ASN A 350 1.09 -2.13 -15.74
C ASN A 350 0.53 -1.81 -14.35
N LEU A 351 1.15 -0.86 -13.64
CA LEU A 351 0.53 -0.19 -12.48
C LEU A 351 -0.68 0.56 -13.04
N SER A 352 -1.89 0.26 -12.59
CA SER A 352 -3.13 0.81 -13.14
C SER A 352 -3.99 1.24 -11.98
N ALA A 353 -4.61 2.41 -12.08
CA ALA A 353 -5.59 2.92 -11.12
C ALA A 353 -6.90 2.11 -11.10
N HIS A 354 -6.84 0.79 -11.33
CA HIS A 354 -7.99 -0.09 -11.37
C HIS A 354 -7.89 -1.14 -10.26
N LEU A 355 -8.80 -1.05 -9.29
CA LEU A 355 -9.05 -2.12 -8.34
C LEU A 355 -9.68 -3.29 -9.09
N LYS A 356 -8.96 -4.41 -9.23
CA LYS A 356 -9.54 -5.60 -9.86
C LYS A 356 -10.57 -6.21 -8.91
N ASP A 357 -11.83 -6.27 -9.33
CA ASP A 357 -12.81 -7.16 -8.71
C ASP A 357 -12.31 -8.62 -8.80
N ASP A 358 -12.22 -9.28 -7.65
CA ASP A 358 -11.42 -10.49 -7.34
C ASP A 358 -11.91 -11.78 -8.06
N ASP A 359 -13.02 -11.77 -8.79
CA ASP A 359 -13.66 -13.02 -9.24
C ASP A 359 -12.93 -13.79 -10.36
N ARG A 360 -12.12 -13.15 -11.21
CA ARG A 360 -11.55 -13.83 -12.41
C ARG A 360 -10.14 -14.38 -12.23
N TRP A 361 -9.40 -13.95 -11.21
CA TRP A 361 -8.00 -14.30 -11.01
C TRP A 361 -7.82 -15.73 -10.44
N TRP A 362 -8.67 -16.13 -9.48
CA TRP A 362 -8.65 -17.44 -8.84
C TRP A 362 -8.80 -18.62 -9.81
N THR A 363 -9.65 -18.49 -10.82
CA THR A 363 -9.87 -19.52 -11.86
C THR A 363 -8.64 -19.75 -12.75
N LYS A 364 -7.83 -18.72 -13.01
CA LYS A 364 -6.59 -18.84 -13.79
C LYS A 364 -5.46 -19.43 -12.94
N LEU A 365 -5.40 -19.11 -11.65
CA LEU A 365 -4.33 -19.57 -10.76
C LEU A 365 -4.43 -21.08 -10.44
N LYS A 366 -5.64 -21.58 -10.17
CA LYS A 366 -5.89 -23.03 -9.99
C LYS A 366 -5.40 -23.84 -11.19
N ARG A 367 -5.60 -23.34 -12.41
CA ARG A 367 -5.24 -24.03 -13.66
C ARG A 367 -3.72 -24.06 -13.92
N SER A 368 -2.99 -23.02 -13.52
CA SER A 368 -1.52 -22.99 -13.60
C SER A 368 -0.83 -23.86 -12.56
N PHE A 369 -1.34 -23.89 -11.31
CA PHE A 369 -0.72 -24.66 -10.22
C PHE A 369 -0.87 -26.17 -10.37
N THR A 370 -2.00 -26.64 -10.91
CA THR A 370 -2.22 -28.07 -11.20
C THR A 370 -1.16 -28.62 -12.18
N ASN A 371 -0.64 -27.79 -13.08
CA ASN A 371 0.40 -28.16 -14.03
C ASN A 371 1.82 -28.09 -13.43
N PHE A 372 2.06 -27.19 -12.46
CA PHE A 372 3.36 -27.02 -11.82
C PHE A 372 3.71 -28.16 -10.84
N PHE A 373 2.73 -28.65 -10.08
CA PHE A 373 2.92 -29.78 -9.14
C PHE A 373 3.22 -31.12 -9.82
N ARG A 374 2.98 -31.24 -11.14
CA ARG A 374 3.36 -32.44 -11.90
C ARG A 374 4.85 -32.52 -12.20
N LEU A 375 5.62 -31.44 -11.96
CA LEU A 375 6.98 -31.30 -12.50
C LEU A 375 8.12 -31.22 -11.47
N ASN A 376 7.92 -30.95 -10.17
CA ASN A 376 9.05 -30.86 -9.25
C ASN A 376 8.70 -31.28 -7.81
N LYS A 377 9.38 -32.33 -7.32
CA LYS A 377 9.18 -32.95 -6.00
C LYS A 377 10.30 -32.63 -4.98
N SER A 378 11.17 -31.65 -5.26
CA SER A 378 12.51 -31.58 -4.63
C SER A 378 13.00 -30.17 -4.24
N ILE A 379 12.14 -29.27 -3.73
CA ILE A 379 12.65 -28.02 -3.11
C ILE A 379 11.87 -27.77 -1.82
N TRP A 380 12.37 -28.33 -0.73
CA TRP A 380 11.93 -28.07 0.64
C TRP A 380 13.18 -27.80 1.48
N THR A 381 13.52 -26.53 1.71
CA THR A 381 14.31 -26.09 2.85
C THR A 381 13.88 -24.68 3.28
N SER A 382 13.91 -24.48 4.60
CA SER A 382 13.30 -23.41 5.40
C SER A 382 14.12 -22.11 5.50
N ASP A 383 14.92 -21.77 4.48
CA ASP A 383 15.83 -20.61 4.51
C ASP A 383 15.27 -19.34 3.84
N PHE A 384 13.98 -19.30 3.51
CA PHE A 384 13.36 -18.20 2.72
C PHE A 384 12.90 -16.96 3.52
N PHE A 385 13.18 -16.90 4.83
CA PHE A 385 12.68 -15.86 5.73
C PHE A 385 13.78 -15.06 6.47
N LYS A 386 15.02 -15.06 5.96
CA LYS A 386 16.01 -14.09 6.44
C LYS A 386 15.78 -12.73 5.77
N GLU A 387 15.84 -11.69 6.61
CA GLU A 387 15.85 -10.24 6.33
C GLU A 387 16.76 -9.88 5.14
N GLU A 388 17.81 -10.68 4.91
CA GLU A 388 18.78 -10.60 3.80
C GLU A 388 18.19 -10.71 2.38
N THR A 389 16.89 -10.99 2.20
CA THR A 389 16.27 -11.15 0.86
C THR A 389 15.46 -9.93 0.39
N ILE A 390 15.29 -8.92 1.23
CA ILE A 390 14.81 -7.60 0.81
C ILE A 390 16.03 -6.69 0.83
N ASN A 391 16.71 -6.58 -0.32
CA ASN A 391 17.71 -5.53 -0.49
C ASN A 391 17.00 -4.19 -0.34
N GLN A 392 16.96 -3.59 0.85
CA GLN A 392 16.61 -2.19 1.00
C GLN A 392 17.53 -1.38 0.07
N PRO A 393 17.03 -0.37 -0.67
CA PRO A 393 17.94 0.50 -1.37
C PRO A 393 18.75 1.23 -0.29
N THR A 394 20.05 0.99 -0.23
CA THR A 394 20.97 1.82 0.56
C THR A 394 21.27 3.15 -0.18
N PHE A 395 20.36 3.62 -1.04
CA PHE A 395 20.67 4.63 -2.06
C PHE A 395 19.41 5.38 -2.54
N ASP A 396 19.37 6.70 -2.31
CA ASP A 396 18.39 7.62 -2.91
C ASP A 396 18.86 8.11 -4.29
N LEU A 397 17.95 8.15 -5.25
CA LEU A 397 18.18 8.77 -6.55
C LEU A 397 18.33 10.31 -6.47
N SER A 398 17.89 10.96 -5.39
CA SER A 398 18.08 12.41 -5.18
C SER A 398 19.46 12.81 -4.65
N ASP A 399 20.25 11.87 -4.12
CA ASP A 399 21.57 12.15 -3.53
C ASP A 399 22.66 12.42 -4.56
N GLN A 400 22.35 12.24 -5.84
CA GLN A 400 23.26 12.60 -6.92
C GLN A 400 23.09 14.09 -7.22
N GLY A 401 23.74 14.91 -6.40
CA GLY A 401 23.96 16.33 -6.65
C GLY A 401 24.64 16.54 -8.01
N VAL A 402 23.85 16.57 -9.08
CA VAL A 402 24.31 17.00 -10.39
C VAL A 402 24.45 18.51 -10.31
N ASN A 403 25.68 18.94 -10.09
CA ASN A 403 26.08 20.33 -10.16
C ASN A 403 25.72 20.86 -11.57
N VAL A 404 24.76 21.79 -11.64
CA VAL A 404 24.14 22.33 -12.88
C VAL A 404 25.12 23.19 -13.71
N LYS A 405 26.44 22.99 -13.58
CA LYS A 405 27.47 23.78 -14.26
C LYS A 405 28.21 23.07 -15.40
N ASP A 406 27.98 21.78 -15.64
CA ASP A 406 28.66 21.03 -16.71
C ASP A 406 27.75 20.62 -17.88
N VAL A 407 26.70 21.40 -18.17
CA VAL A 407 25.73 21.10 -19.25
C VAL A 407 26.25 21.40 -20.68
N ASN A 408 27.55 21.63 -20.87
CA ASN A 408 28.08 22.11 -22.16
C ASN A 408 29.03 21.17 -22.91
N ASN A 409 29.21 19.90 -22.52
CA ASN A 409 30.21 19.07 -23.22
C ASN A 409 29.97 17.56 -23.38
N PHE A 410 28.73 17.10 -23.52
CA PHE A 410 28.49 15.79 -24.12
C PHE A 410 27.66 15.90 -25.40
N ARG A 411 28.39 15.99 -26.52
CA ARG A 411 27.86 15.66 -27.85
C ARG A 411 27.29 14.26 -27.80
N ALA A 412 26.05 14.11 -28.27
CA ALA A 412 25.42 12.84 -28.56
C ALA A 412 26.38 11.92 -29.33
N ALA A 413 26.81 10.83 -28.68
CA ALA A 413 27.47 9.72 -29.33
C ALA A 413 26.49 8.54 -29.35
N PRO A 414 26.19 7.94 -30.52
CA PRO A 414 25.42 6.73 -30.58
C PRO A 414 26.34 5.55 -30.24
N TYR A 415 25.99 4.70 -29.26
CA TYR A 415 26.44 3.28 -29.09
C TYR A 415 26.26 2.83 -27.63
N VAL A 416 26.13 1.56 -27.23
CA VAL A 416 25.85 0.27 -27.91
C VAL A 416 25.37 -0.72 -26.85
N ILE A 417 24.37 -1.54 -27.19
CA ILE A 417 23.81 -2.58 -26.33
C ILE A 417 24.81 -3.74 -26.18
N GLY A 418 25.09 -4.14 -24.95
CA GLY A 418 25.96 -5.27 -24.59
C GLY A 418 25.53 -6.60 -25.21
N LYS A 419 26.50 -7.40 -25.66
CA LYS A 419 26.35 -8.56 -26.57
C LYS A 419 25.61 -9.79 -26.00
N GLU A 420 25.13 -9.80 -24.76
CA GLU A 420 24.46 -10.97 -24.18
C GLU A 420 22.93 -10.88 -24.14
N ASP A 421 22.34 -9.69 -24.05
CA ASP A 421 20.87 -9.52 -24.14
C ASP A 421 20.34 -9.50 -25.59
N VAL A 422 21.23 -9.34 -26.57
CA VAL A 422 20.91 -9.44 -28.00
C VAL A 422 20.53 -10.88 -28.40
N ARG A 423 20.94 -11.92 -27.65
CA ARG A 423 20.70 -13.32 -28.03
C ARG A 423 19.32 -13.85 -27.62
N ARG A 424 18.69 -13.31 -26.56
CA ARG A 424 17.35 -13.78 -26.12
C ARG A 424 16.18 -13.08 -26.81
N LYS A 425 16.33 -11.83 -27.27
CA LYS A 425 15.29 -11.11 -28.04
C LYS A 425 15.35 -11.33 -29.56
N LYS A 426 16.48 -11.78 -30.13
CA LYS A 426 16.58 -12.11 -31.58
C LYS A 426 15.72 -13.32 -32.00
N ARG A 427 15.54 -14.32 -31.11
CA ARG A 427 14.71 -15.50 -31.42
C ARG A 427 13.21 -15.20 -31.51
N SER A 428 12.74 -14.13 -30.87
CA SER A 428 11.32 -13.72 -30.91
C SER A 428 10.99 -12.89 -32.15
N ILE A 429 11.97 -12.16 -32.69
CA ILE A 429 11.79 -11.28 -33.86
C ILE A 429 11.94 -12.04 -35.18
N ASP A 430 12.76 -13.10 -35.23
CA ASP A 430 12.91 -13.92 -36.45
C ASP A 430 11.75 -14.91 -36.69
N LEU A 431 10.97 -15.26 -35.65
CA LEU A 431 9.75 -16.07 -35.80
C LEU A 431 8.54 -15.24 -36.28
N ALA A 432 8.54 -13.93 -36.09
CA ALA A 432 7.50 -13.02 -36.59
C ALA A 432 7.72 -12.59 -38.06
N ARG A 433 8.88 -12.87 -38.65
CA ARG A 433 9.17 -12.58 -40.08
C ARG A 433 8.95 -13.76 -41.03
N LYS A 434 8.69 -14.98 -40.52
CA LYS A 434 8.57 -16.19 -41.36
C LYS A 434 7.13 -16.59 -41.76
N HIS A 435 6.12 -15.79 -41.42
CA HIS A 435 4.73 -15.96 -41.92
C HIS A 435 4.22 -14.77 -42.73
N ARG A 436 5.11 -14.12 -43.51
CA ARG A 436 4.70 -13.09 -44.48
C ARG A 436 5.20 -13.34 -45.91
N TYR A 437 5.45 -14.61 -46.25
CA TYR A 437 5.54 -15.13 -47.62
C TYR A 437 5.18 -16.63 -47.64
N LEU A 438 3.88 -16.91 -47.59
CA LEU A 438 3.14 -17.83 -48.45
C LEU A 438 1.66 -17.42 -48.39
#